data_AF-A0A497GII7-F1
#
_entry.id   AF-A0A497GII7-F1
#
_cell.length_a   1.000
_cell.length_b   1.000
_cell.length_c   1.000
_cell.angle_alpha   90.00
_cell.angle_beta   90.00
_cell.angle_gamma   90.00
#
_symmetry.space_group_name_H-M   'P 1'
#
loop_
_entity.id
_entity.type
_entity.pdbx_description
1 polymer ?
#
loop_
_entity_poly.entity_id
_entity_poly.type
_entity_poly.pdbx_seq_one_letter_code
_entity_poly.pdbx_strand_id
1 'polypeptide(L)' 'MLKVISSGGGAKKTHIMYRSNLNTLQLRKYMRYAVSRGLVSEEKDDNGKIVRYKITEKGKEFIKLYDQIVRIVG' A
#
# COMPACT_ATOMS: atom_id res chain seq x y z
N MET A 1 -5.50 -1.45 -3.27
CA MET A 1 -4.74 -1.08 -2.05
C MET A 1 -3.50 -0.26 -2.36
N LEU A 2 -2.49 -0.79 -3.07
CA LEU A 2 -1.27 -0.03 -3.40
C LEU A 2 -1.55 1.23 -4.23
N LYS A 3 -2.47 1.16 -5.20
CA LYS A 3 -2.94 2.35 -5.96
C LYS A 3 -3.50 3.47 -5.06
N VAL A 4 -4.23 3.11 -4.00
CA VAL A 4 -4.81 4.08 -3.04
C VAL A 4 -3.73 4.84 -2.26
N ILE A 5 -2.63 4.16 -1.92
CA ILE A 5 -1.50 4.77 -1.20
C ILE A 5 -0.71 5.70 -2.13
N SER A 6 -0.64 5.36 -3.42
CA SER A 6 0.09 6.11 -4.43
C SER A 6 -0.58 7.43 -4.84
N SER A 7 -1.89 7.57 -4.69
CA SER A 7 -2.65 8.72 -5.22
C SER A 7 -2.53 10.03 -4.42
N GLY A 8 -1.76 10.09 -3.33
CA GLY A 8 -1.74 11.30 -2.47
C GLY A 8 -0.52 11.48 -1.57
N GLY A 9 0.64 10.93 -1.92
CA GLY A 9 1.87 11.09 -1.11
C GLY A 9 1.85 10.33 0.24
N GLY A 10 0.88 9.43 0.41
CA GLY A 10 0.70 8.57 1.59
C GLY A 10 -0.74 8.56 2.11
N ALA A 11 -1.17 7.42 2.65
CA ALA A 11 -2.53 7.22 3.13
C ALA A 11 -2.55 6.74 4.58
N LYS A 12 -3.51 7.22 5.37
CA LYS A 12 -3.79 6.68 6.72
C LYS A 12 -4.37 5.27 6.58
N LYS A 13 -4.12 4.42 7.58
CA LYS A 13 -4.68 3.06 7.66
C LYS A 13 -6.18 3.00 7.40
N THR A 14 -6.93 3.95 7.98
CA THR A 14 -8.38 4.09 7.85
C THR A 14 -8.80 4.43 6.42
N HIS A 15 -8.07 5.32 5.74
CA HIS A 15 -8.30 5.63 4.33
C HIS A 15 -8.04 4.44 3.41
N ILE A 16 -6.98 3.67 3.70
CA ILE A 16 -6.67 2.46 2.91
C ILE A 16 -7.77 1.43 3.10
N MET A 17 -8.22 1.23 4.35
CA MET A 17 -9.27 0.28 4.68
C MET A 17 -10.59 0.60 3.99
N TYR A 18 -10.99 1.87 3.99
CA TYR A 18 -12.26 2.28 3.39
C TYR A 18 -12.25 2.28 1.85
N ARG A 19 -11.09 2.54 1.23
CA ARG A 19 -10.96 2.60 -0.24
C ARG A 19 -10.44 1.32 -0.88
N SER A 20 -10.10 0.31 -0.09
CA SER A 20 -9.81 -1.02 -0.60
C SER A 20 -11.06 -1.89 -0.49
N ASN A 21 -11.48 -2.54 -1.57
CA ASN A 21 -12.52 -3.57 -1.57
C ASN A 21 -12.04 -4.87 -0.87
N LEU A 22 -11.43 -4.75 0.31
CA LEU A 22 -10.79 -5.82 1.08
C LEU A 22 -11.39 -5.85 2.48
N ASN A 23 -11.59 -7.04 3.03
CA ASN A 23 -11.95 -7.16 4.44
C ASN A 23 -10.74 -6.81 5.34
N THR A 24 -11.01 -6.52 6.62
CA THR A 24 -9.97 -6.05 7.57
C THR A 24 -8.83 -7.06 7.77
N LEU A 25 -9.11 -8.37 7.71
CA LEU A 25 -8.12 -9.42 7.88
C LEU A 25 -7.18 -9.52 6.67
N GLN A 26 -7.76 -9.52 5.46
CA GLN A 26 -7.06 -9.49 4.19
C GLN A 26 -6.18 -8.24 4.13
N LEU A 27 -6.74 -7.07 4.42
CA LEU A 27 -5.99 -5.82 4.41
C LEU A 27 -4.78 -5.87 5.34
N ARG A 28 -4.93 -6.37 6.57
CA ARG A 28 -3.80 -6.52 7.51
C ARG A 28 -2.75 -7.48 6.99
N LYS A 29 -3.14 -8.59 6.37
CA LYS A 29 -2.22 -9.57 5.78
C LYS A 29 -1.44 -8.96 4.61
N TYR A 30 -2.14 -8.33 3.67
CA TYR A 30 -1.52 -7.66 2.53
C TYR A 30 -0.67 -6.46 2.94
N MET A 31 -1.07 -5.70 3.97
CA MET A 31 -0.26 -4.59 4.49
C MET A 31 1.07 -5.10 5.04
N ARG A 32 1.01 -6.13 5.90
CA ARG A 32 2.23 -6.74 6.45
C ARG A 32 3.16 -7.23 5.35
N TYR A 33 2.60 -7.87 4.34
CA TYR A 33 3.38 -8.35 3.20
C TYR A 33 3.97 -7.19 2.38
N ALA A 34 3.21 -6.13 2.13
CA ALA A 34 3.69 -4.98 1.39
C ALA A 34 4.83 -4.24 2.13
N VAL A 35 4.71 -4.10 3.46
CA VAL A 35 5.76 -3.53 4.31
C VAL A 35 6.98 -4.44 4.36
N SER A 36 6.79 -5.75 4.60
CA SER A 36 7.91 -6.70 4.69
C SER A 36 8.69 -6.86 3.38
N ARG A 37 8.04 -6.62 2.23
CA ARG A 37 8.67 -6.65 0.89
C ARG A 37 9.25 -5.30 0.46
N GLY A 38 9.09 -4.26 1.28
CA GLY A 38 9.58 -2.91 1.01
C GLY A 38 8.79 -2.17 -0.07
N LEU A 39 7.54 -2.56 -0.34
CA LEU A 39 6.65 -1.88 -1.29
C LEU A 39 5.96 -0.66 -0.65
N VAL A 40 5.83 -0.69 0.66
CA VAL A 40 5.19 0.36 1.47
C VAL A 40 6.08 0.65 2.67
N SER A 41 6.30 1.93 2.97
CA SER A 41 6.96 2.39 4.19
C SER A 41 5.93 2.87 5.21
N GLU A 42 6.26 2.70 6.48
CA GLU A 42 5.45 3.16 7.61
C GLU A 42 6.08 4.43 8.18
N GLU A 43 5.30 5.51 8.19
CA GLU A 43 5.64 6.74 8.90
C GLU A 43 5.07 6.63 10.32
N LYS A 44 5.94 6.75 11.32
CA LYS A 44 5.60 6.64 12.74
C LYS A 44 5.71 8.02 13.39
N ASP A 45 4.86 8.27 14.38
CA ASP A 45 5.03 9.43 15.26
C ASP A 45 6.13 9.18 16.30
N ASP A 46 6.40 10.20 17.13
CA ASP A 46 7.42 10.16 18.19
C ASP A 46 7.17 9.06 19.23
N ASN A 47 5.93 8.58 19.33
CA ASN A 47 5.52 7.48 20.21
C ASN A 47 5.61 6.11 19.52
N GLY A 48 6.15 6.04 18.30
CA GLY A 48 6.31 4.81 17.52
C GLY A 48 5.00 4.28 16.89
N LYS A 49 3.91 5.04 16.95
CA LYS A 49 2.62 4.65 16.37
C LYS A 49 2.58 5.00 14.89
N ILE A 50 2.11 4.06 14.07
CA ILE A 50 2.01 4.24 12.62
C ILE A 50 0.91 5.28 12.32
N VAL A 51 1.32 6.43 11.80
CA VAL A 51 0.45 7.54 11.43
C VAL A 51 0.07 7.53 9.96
N ARG A 52 0.98 7.08 9.08
CA ARG A 52 0.76 7.08 7.64
C ARG A 52 1.54 5.95 6.97
N TYR A 53 0.98 5.42 5.88
CA TYR A 53 1.67 4.52 4.98
C TYR A 53 2.03 5.27 3.70
N LYS A 54 3.26 5.13 3.24
CA LYS A 54 3.73 5.72 1.97
C LYS A 54 4.14 4.63 1.01
N ILE A 55 3.89 4.84 -0.28
CA ILE A 55 4.40 3.93 -1.29
C ILE A 55 5.88 4.22 -1.49
N THR A 56 6.70 3.17 -1.55
CA THR A 56 8.13 3.30 -1.87
C THR A 56 8.32 3.35 -3.39
N GLU A 57 9.50 3.71 -3.87
CA GLU A 57 9.81 3.65 -5.31
C GLU A 57 9.65 2.23 -5.87
N LYS A 58 10.11 1.22 -5.11
CA LYS A 58 9.89 -0.20 -5.43
C LYS A 58 8.40 -0.55 -5.51
N GLY A 59 7.58 0.01 -4.63
CA GLY A 59 6.13 -0.13 -4.68
C GLY A 59 5.51 0.46 -5.94
N LYS A 60 5.98 1.64 -6.37
CA LYS A 60 5.52 2.29 -7.61
C LYS A 60 5.90 1.46 -8.84
N GLU A 61 7.12 0.95 -8.89
CA GLU A 61 7.59 0.07 -9.96
C GLU A 61 6.77 -1.21 -10.03
N PHE A 62 6.48 -1.84 -8.89
CA PHE A 62 5.61 -3.01 -8.83
C PHE A 62 4.21 -2.73 -9.40
N ILE A 63 3.60 -1.57 -9.11
CA ILE A 63 2.30 -1.20 -9.70
C ILE A 63 2.42 -1.08 -11.22
N LYS A 64 3.47 -0.44 -11.74
CA LYS A 64 3.68 -0.30 -13.20
C LYS A 64 3.79 -1.67 -13.88
N LEU A 65 4.62 -2.56 -13.33
CA LEU A 65 4.79 -3.91 -13.85
C LEU A 65 3.48 -4.71 -13.80
N TYR A 66 2.74 -4.59 -12.70
CA TYR A 66 1.43 -5.23 -12.58
C TYR A 66 0.44 -4.72 -13.65
N ASP A 67 0.38 -3.41 -13.88
CA ASP A 67 -0.50 -2.83 -14.90
C ASP A 67 -0.08 -3.27 -16.31
N GLN A 68 1.21 -3.46 -16.58
CA GLN A 68 1.70 -4.04 -17.84
C GLN A 68 1.28 -5.50 -18.00
N ILE A 69 1.41 -6.33 -16.95
CA ILE A 69 1.00 -7.74 -16.99
C ILE A 69 -0.50 -7.85 -17.24
N VAL A 70 -1.32 -7.08 -16.51
CA VAL A 70 -2.79 -7.10 -16.70
C VAL A 70 -3.17 -6.70 -18.12
N ARG A 71 -2.45 -5.77 -18.74
CA ARG A 71 -2.67 -5.37 -20.14
C ARG A 71 -2.31 -6.45 -21.16
N ILE A 72 -1.36 -7.33 -20.82
CA ILE A 72 -0.91 -8.43 -21.71
C ILE A 72 -1.82 -9.65 -21.56
N VAL A 73 -2.29 -9.92 -20.34
CA VAL A 73 -3.04 -11.13 -20.01
C VAL A 73 -4.55 -10.92 -20.07
N GLY A 74 -5.04 -9.69 -19.89
CA GLY A 74 -6.46 -9.32 -20.01
C GLY A 74 -6.80 -8.85 -21.41
#